data_AF-A0A840P1L5-F1
#
_entry.id   AF-A0A840P1L5-F1
#
_cell.length_a   1.000
_cell.length_b   1.000
_cell.length_c   1.000
_cell.angle_alpha   90.00
_cell.angle_beta   90.00
_cell.angle_gamma   90.00
#
_symmetry.space_group_name_H-M   'P 1'
#
loop_
_entity.id
_entity.type
_entity.pdbx_description
1 polymer ?
#
loop_
_entity_poly.entity_id
_entity_poly.type
_entity_poly.pdbx_seq_one_letter_code
_entity_poly.pdbx_strand_id
1 'polypeptide(L)'
;MARAMEACLWITPKIFDDLRDPAPGVAAFFDHHAAWLEDRPVTVVFCAGNGDHILNYRGPSGWEERFDWARYNCFALGPGGPSGITRAHNRDWLARVREGGERSANPYSAGPMFIVSEQPMDYVTLAGIYAAIRAEAERRGLRVNLLEYLEPGPEFCRSEWKTALHPEVAGSAADAGGHMVPGVIDVTAPLAADSRRYAAHPGGIPAGLPAGDFVAAQTAAFTRDFELDGVMLGNQFGLVGFWHPDNAPPLTPERAAGIERFFLRLREAMGERLVYWMDTYWRAEVERSAWGMSDAAYQSLDAILVSTFAVLVERTEIVPNLLSKAALDGPRPLLGLDFVDPWYWYRTYLDDRRTYLYQREVLAAHAESVAGVSFFANDTFGHFVPEPELTSTLEVVRKGEIG
;
A
#
# COMPACT_ATOMS: atom_id res chain seq x y z
N MET A 1 20.45 20.91 -14.01
CA MET A 1 20.77 19.48 -13.74
C MET A 1 19.47 18.73 -13.95
N ALA A 2 19.48 17.66 -14.75
CA ALA A 2 18.35 16.73 -14.85
C ALA A 2 17.95 16.25 -13.45
N ARG A 3 16.65 16.25 -13.15
CA ARG A 3 16.14 15.75 -11.87
C ARG A 3 15.94 14.24 -12.02
N ALA A 4 16.77 13.44 -11.35
CA ALA A 4 16.57 12.00 -11.29
C ALA A 4 15.21 11.68 -10.64
N MET A 5 14.46 10.78 -11.25
CA MET A 5 13.20 10.26 -10.74
C MET A 5 13.47 9.39 -9.51
N GLU A 6 12.67 9.57 -8.46
CA GLU A 6 12.72 8.69 -7.29
C GLU A 6 12.41 7.24 -7.67
N ALA A 7 13.16 6.28 -7.10
CA ALA A 7 12.85 4.86 -7.16
C ALA A 7 12.12 4.44 -5.89
N CYS A 8 10.82 4.19 -5.99
CA CYS A 8 9.96 3.74 -4.89
C CYS A 8 9.66 2.23 -5.06
N LEU A 9 10.41 1.38 -4.36
CA LEU A 9 10.29 -0.08 -4.52
C LEU A 9 9.55 -0.68 -3.34
N TRP A 10 8.56 -1.51 -3.63
CA TRP A 10 7.77 -2.20 -2.63
C TRP A 10 8.27 -3.62 -2.46
N ILE A 11 8.58 -4.02 -1.23
CA ILE A 11 9.04 -5.37 -0.90
C ILE A 11 8.20 -5.96 0.21
N THR A 12 8.09 -7.29 0.22
CA THR A 12 7.33 -8.02 1.23
C THR A 12 8.23 -9.04 1.93
N PRO A 13 7.84 -9.55 3.11
CA PRO A 13 8.63 -10.56 3.81
C PRO A 13 8.87 -11.86 3.03
N LYS A 14 8.15 -12.05 1.91
CA LYS A 14 8.26 -13.21 1.02
C LYS A 14 9.63 -13.35 0.37
N ILE A 15 10.44 -12.29 0.36
CA ILE A 15 11.81 -12.32 -0.20
C ILE A 15 12.82 -12.98 0.75
N PHE A 16 12.42 -13.33 1.98
CA PHE A 16 13.31 -13.89 3.00
C PHE A 16 13.05 -15.39 3.21
N ASP A 17 14.12 -16.19 3.11
CA ASP A 17 14.08 -17.61 3.42
C ASP A 17 13.97 -17.86 4.94
N ASP A 18 14.63 -17.06 5.79
CA ASP A 18 14.46 -17.03 7.25
C ASP A 18 14.21 -15.59 7.70
N LEU A 19 13.04 -15.32 8.28
CA LEU A 19 12.66 -13.98 8.75
C LEU A 19 13.59 -13.47 9.88
N ARG A 20 14.24 -14.38 10.62
CA ARG A 20 15.16 -14.02 11.71
C ARG A 20 16.59 -13.78 11.21
N ASP A 21 16.87 -14.11 9.96
CA ASP A 21 18.12 -13.77 9.27
C ASP A 21 17.79 -13.14 7.90
N PRO A 22 17.30 -11.88 7.89
CA PRO A 22 16.87 -11.24 6.65
C PRO A 22 18.02 -10.77 5.75
N ALA A 23 19.26 -10.76 6.25
CA ALA A 23 20.41 -10.18 5.57
C ALA A 23 20.65 -10.73 4.14
N PRO A 24 20.56 -12.05 3.88
CA PRO A 24 20.73 -12.60 2.54
C PRO A 24 19.69 -12.08 1.54
N GLY A 25 18.41 -12.05 1.94
CA GLY A 25 17.32 -11.57 1.07
C GLY A 25 17.41 -10.06 0.81
N VAL A 26 17.80 -9.27 1.83
CA VAL A 26 18.07 -7.84 1.66
C VAL A 26 19.24 -7.61 0.68
N ALA A 27 20.35 -8.33 0.84
CA ALA A 27 21.49 -8.20 -0.07
C ALA A 27 21.10 -8.55 -1.52
N ALA A 28 20.35 -9.65 -1.70
CA ALA A 28 19.85 -10.06 -3.01
C ALA A 28 18.92 -9.00 -3.63
N PHE A 29 18.05 -8.37 -2.84
CA PHE A 29 17.20 -7.27 -3.31
C PHE A 29 18.03 -6.10 -3.84
N PHE A 30 19.02 -5.62 -3.08
CA PHE A 30 19.85 -4.51 -3.52
C PHE A 30 20.78 -4.88 -4.68
N ASP A 31 21.25 -6.12 -4.79
CA ASP A 31 22.03 -6.60 -5.94
C ASP A 31 21.21 -6.62 -7.21
N HIS A 32 20.01 -7.21 -7.15
CA HIS A 32 19.12 -7.34 -8.31
C HIS A 32 18.67 -5.97 -8.86
N HIS A 33 18.48 -4.99 -7.99
CA HIS A 33 18.01 -3.66 -8.36
C HIS A 33 19.13 -2.62 -8.46
N ALA A 34 20.41 -2.99 -8.37
CA ALA A 34 21.52 -2.05 -8.26
C ALA A 34 21.52 -0.96 -9.35
N ALA A 35 21.34 -1.35 -10.63
CA ALA A 35 21.27 -0.41 -11.75
C ALA A 35 20.05 0.53 -11.67
N TRP A 36 18.94 0.03 -11.11
CA TRP A 36 17.73 0.83 -10.89
C TRP A 36 17.91 1.83 -9.75
N LEU A 37 18.73 1.54 -8.74
CA LEU A 37 18.91 2.39 -7.55
C LEU A 37 20.04 3.42 -7.70
N GLU A 38 20.86 3.29 -8.75
CA GLU A 38 22.00 4.15 -9.02
C GLU A 38 21.57 5.62 -9.26
N ASP A 39 22.31 6.54 -8.62
CA ASP A 39 22.25 8.00 -8.77
C ASP A 39 20.85 8.64 -8.61
N ARG A 40 20.00 8.06 -7.76
CA ARG A 40 18.64 8.58 -7.55
C ARG A 40 18.17 8.50 -6.09
N PRO A 41 17.13 9.29 -5.72
CA PRO A 41 16.44 9.10 -4.45
C PRO A 41 15.82 7.70 -4.38
N VAL A 42 16.04 6.99 -3.27
CA VAL A 42 15.50 5.65 -3.07
C VAL A 42 14.53 5.65 -1.90
N THR A 43 13.36 5.10 -2.15
CA THR A 43 12.36 4.79 -1.12
C THR A 43 12.04 3.31 -1.19
N VAL A 44 12.12 2.63 -0.06
CA VAL A 44 11.68 1.25 0.11
C VAL A 44 10.40 1.27 0.93
N VAL A 45 9.32 0.76 0.36
CA VAL A 45 8.07 0.49 1.08
C VAL A 45 8.10 -0.96 1.51
N PHE A 46 8.23 -1.20 2.81
CA PHE A 46 8.07 -2.54 3.36
C PHE A 46 6.58 -2.81 3.59
N CYS A 47 6.12 -3.98 3.14
CA CYS A 47 4.74 -4.41 3.35
C CYS A 47 4.74 -5.63 4.27
N ALA A 48 4.88 -5.40 5.57
CA ALA A 48 4.84 -6.48 6.55
C ALA A 48 3.47 -7.17 6.56
N GLY A 49 2.41 -6.38 6.35
CA GLY A 49 1.03 -6.85 6.31
C GLY A 49 0.09 -5.78 5.79
N ASN A 50 -1.16 -5.81 6.22
CA ASN A 50 -2.18 -4.80 5.87
C ASN A 50 -2.33 -3.70 6.92
N GLY A 51 -1.28 -3.44 7.70
CA GLY A 51 -1.31 -2.46 8.78
C GLY A 51 -2.01 -2.90 10.07
N ASP A 52 -2.62 -4.09 10.16
CA ASP A 52 -3.19 -4.56 11.45
C ASP A 52 -2.09 -4.70 12.53
N HIS A 53 -0.84 -4.97 12.13
CA HIS A 53 0.33 -4.94 12.99
C HIS A 53 0.64 -3.53 13.53
N ILE A 54 0.34 -2.47 12.79
CA ILE A 54 0.43 -1.09 13.30
C ILE A 54 -0.71 -0.83 14.30
N LEU A 55 -1.94 -1.20 13.93
CA LEU A 55 -3.15 -0.90 14.70
C LEU A 55 -3.22 -1.64 16.05
N ASN A 56 -2.63 -2.83 16.15
CA ASN A 56 -2.52 -3.57 17.41
C ASN A 56 -1.24 -3.28 18.21
N TYR A 57 -0.29 -2.50 17.68
CA TYR A 57 1.01 -2.30 18.31
C TYR A 57 0.89 -1.66 19.71
N ARG A 58 1.53 -2.27 20.71
CA ARG A 58 1.40 -1.86 22.12
C ARG A 58 2.56 -0.99 22.62
N GLY A 59 3.50 -0.64 21.74
CA GLY A 59 4.76 -0.01 22.08
C GLY A 59 5.87 -1.03 22.38
N PRO A 60 7.07 -0.57 22.80
CA PRO A 60 8.25 -1.41 22.98
C PRO A 60 8.06 -2.59 23.94
N SER A 61 7.16 -2.47 24.91
CA SER A 61 6.84 -3.56 25.84
C SER A 61 6.14 -4.77 25.20
N GLY A 62 5.60 -4.61 23.99
CA GLY A 62 4.92 -5.67 23.24
C GLY A 62 5.78 -6.29 22.14
N TRP A 63 7.11 -6.07 22.12
CA TRP A 63 7.91 -6.45 20.96
C TRP A 63 7.99 -7.97 20.69
N GLU A 64 7.83 -8.79 21.72
CA GLU A 64 7.79 -10.26 21.59
C GLU A 64 6.40 -10.77 21.13
N GLU A 65 5.41 -9.88 20.98
CA GLU A 65 4.09 -10.25 20.51
C GLU A 65 4.10 -10.54 19.02
N ARG A 66 3.41 -11.61 18.66
CA ARG A 66 3.26 -12.04 17.27
C ARG A 66 2.08 -11.34 16.62
N PHE A 67 2.24 -11.07 15.33
CA PHE A 67 1.17 -10.63 14.45
C PHE A 67 1.14 -11.49 13.19
N ASP A 68 0.02 -11.44 12.47
CA ASP A 68 -0.10 -12.11 11.18
C ASP A 68 0.47 -11.19 10.09
N TRP A 69 1.39 -11.72 9.28
CA TRP A 69 2.06 -10.97 8.22
C TRP A 69 1.57 -11.43 6.84
N ALA A 70 2.03 -10.77 5.78
CA ALA A 70 1.54 -10.91 4.40
C ALA A 70 1.91 -12.23 3.70
N ARG A 71 1.69 -13.36 4.38
CA ARG A 71 1.99 -14.73 3.93
C ARG A 71 0.91 -15.36 3.07
N TYR A 72 -0.17 -14.63 2.81
CA TYR A 72 -1.28 -15.10 1.99
C TYR A 72 -1.15 -14.52 0.57
N ASN A 73 -1.71 -15.22 -0.40
CA ASN A 73 -1.86 -14.79 -1.80
C ASN A 73 -3.28 -14.30 -2.13
N CYS A 74 -4.08 -13.96 -1.11
CA CYS A 74 -5.41 -13.38 -1.28
C CYS A 74 -5.94 -12.80 0.05
N PHE A 75 -7.18 -12.31 0.03
CA PHE A 75 -7.97 -11.88 1.18
C PHE A 75 -8.06 -12.91 2.33
N ALA A 76 -7.68 -12.50 3.54
CA ALA A 76 -7.70 -13.34 4.74
C ALA A 76 -8.58 -12.72 5.84
N LEU A 77 -9.78 -13.28 6.08
CA LEU A 77 -10.59 -12.88 7.23
C LEU A 77 -9.94 -13.37 8.55
N GLY A 78 -10.10 -12.56 9.60
CA GLY A 78 -9.68 -12.90 10.96
C GLY A 78 -10.44 -14.10 11.58
N PRO A 79 -9.95 -14.65 12.70
CA PRO A 79 -10.67 -15.67 13.46
C PRO A 79 -12.06 -15.17 13.88
N GLY A 80 -13.12 -15.94 13.61
CA GLY A 80 -14.51 -15.55 13.92
C GLY A 80 -15.24 -14.81 12.79
N GLY A 81 -14.54 -14.42 11.71
CA GLY A 81 -15.20 -14.01 10.47
C GLY A 81 -16.02 -15.18 9.89
N PRO A 82 -17.15 -14.92 9.22
CA PRO A 82 -17.98 -15.99 8.67
C PRO A 82 -17.18 -16.78 7.64
N SER A 83 -16.70 -17.97 8.01
CA SER A 83 -15.92 -18.87 7.16
C SER A 83 -16.61 -19.20 5.83
N GLY A 84 -17.94 -19.05 5.78
CA GLY A 84 -18.74 -19.12 4.57
C GLY A 84 -18.43 -18.02 3.55
N ILE A 85 -18.09 -16.79 3.98
CA ILE A 85 -17.75 -15.68 3.09
C ILE A 85 -16.37 -15.87 2.46
N THR A 86 -15.34 -16.25 3.23
CA THR A 86 -14.01 -16.55 2.65
C THR A 86 -14.08 -17.74 1.69
N ARG A 87 -14.79 -18.82 2.05
CA ARG A 87 -14.96 -19.97 1.15
C ARG A 87 -15.82 -19.63 -0.07
N ALA A 88 -16.84 -18.78 0.07
CA ALA A 88 -17.69 -18.37 -1.06
C ALA A 88 -16.93 -17.42 -2.00
N HIS A 89 -16.21 -16.43 -1.47
CA HIS A 89 -15.30 -15.55 -2.21
C HIS A 89 -14.31 -16.40 -3.01
N ASN A 90 -13.57 -17.29 -2.34
CA ASN A 90 -12.56 -18.13 -3.01
C ASN A 90 -13.15 -19.12 -4.03
N ARG A 91 -14.35 -19.65 -3.78
CA ARG A 91 -15.03 -20.58 -4.70
C ARG A 91 -15.58 -19.84 -5.91
N ASP A 92 -16.11 -18.63 -5.75
CA ASP A 92 -16.53 -17.76 -6.85
C ASP A 92 -15.31 -17.40 -7.72
N TRP A 93 -14.18 -17.05 -7.11
CA TRP A 93 -12.90 -16.85 -7.80
C TRP A 93 -12.46 -18.07 -8.62
N LEU A 94 -12.41 -19.25 -7.99
CA LEU A 94 -12.01 -20.50 -8.68
C LEU A 94 -12.96 -20.91 -9.82
N ALA A 95 -14.25 -20.60 -9.72
CA ALA A 95 -15.23 -20.90 -10.75
C ALA A 95 -15.09 -19.96 -11.96
N ARG A 96 -14.92 -18.65 -11.73
CA ARG A 96 -14.76 -17.65 -12.80
C ARG A 96 -13.49 -17.86 -13.63
N VAL A 97 -12.38 -18.26 -13.00
CA VAL A 97 -11.13 -18.66 -13.68
C VAL A 97 -11.33 -19.88 -14.58
N ARG A 98 -12.18 -20.83 -14.16
CA ARG A 98 -12.41 -22.09 -14.90
C ARG A 98 -13.46 -21.98 -15.99
N GLU A 99 -14.45 -21.09 -15.84
CA GLU A 99 -15.65 -21.04 -16.68
C GLU A 99 -15.70 -19.83 -17.63
N GLY A 100 -14.90 -18.77 -17.40
CA GLY A 100 -14.91 -17.54 -18.21
C GLY A 100 -13.85 -17.50 -19.31
N GLY A 101 -14.24 -17.74 -20.56
CA GLY A 101 -13.42 -17.33 -21.73
C GLY A 101 -13.37 -15.80 -21.87
N GLU A 102 -12.25 -15.26 -22.40
CA GLU A 102 -11.87 -13.86 -22.78
C GLU A 102 -12.37 -12.62 -22.01
N ARG A 103 -13.31 -12.71 -21.06
CA ARG A 103 -13.82 -11.61 -20.24
C ARG A 103 -14.21 -12.10 -18.84
N SER A 104 -13.22 -12.56 -18.08
CA SER A 104 -13.20 -12.35 -16.64
C SER A 104 -12.85 -10.87 -16.45
N ALA A 105 -13.72 -10.04 -15.88
CA ALA A 105 -13.44 -8.61 -15.67
C ALA A 105 -12.30 -8.34 -14.65
N ASN A 106 -11.57 -9.38 -14.24
CA ASN A 106 -10.24 -9.27 -13.65
C ASN A 106 -9.37 -10.44 -14.21
N PRO A 107 -8.49 -10.22 -15.19
CA PRO A 107 -7.62 -11.25 -15.75
C PRO A 107 -6.47 -11.68 -14.82
N TYR A 108 -6.33 -11.06 -13.64
CA TYR A 108 -5.18 -11.18 -12.75
C TYR A 108 -5.42 -12.14 -11.57
N SER A 109 -6.26 -13.13 -11.81
CA SER A 109 -6.95 -13.91 -10.80
C SER A 109 -6.03 -14.48 -9.72
N ALA A 110 -6.38 -14.22 -8.45
CA ALA A 110 -5.89 -14.98 -7.31
C ALA A 110 -6.21 -16.46 -7.56
N GLY A 111 -5.20 -17.30 -7.73
CA GLY A 111 -5.44 -18.74 -7.78
C GLY A 111 -5.85 -19.31 -6.42
N PRO A 112 -5.83 -20.64 -6.22
CA PRO A 112 -6.22 -21.22 -4.93
C PRO A 112 -5.45 -20.55 -3.79
N MET A 113 -6.13 -20.31 -2.68
CA MET A 113 -5.48 -19.83 -1.46
C MET A 113 -4.38 -20.78 -1.02
N PHE A 114 -3.21 -20.24 -0.72
CA PHE A 114 -2.18 -20.94 0.02
C PHE A 114 -1.42 -19.97 0.91
N ILE A 115 -0.79 -20.54 1.93
CA ILE A 115 0.11 -19.85 2.82
C ILE A 115 1.51 -20.09 2.24
N VAL A 116 2.23 -19.02 1.95
CA VAL A 116 3.58 -19.09 1.35
C VAL A 116 4.63 -19.51 2.38
N SER A 117 4.38 -19.26 3.67
CA SER A 117 5.31 -19.53 4.75
C SER A 117 4.59 -19.64 6.10
N GLU A 118 5.03 -20.58 6.94
CA GLU A 118 4.54 -20.75 8.31
C GLU A 118 5.41 -20.04 9.36
N GLN A 119 6.44 -19.30 8.93
CA GLN A 119 7.32 -18.61 9.85
C GLN A 119 6.54 -17.56 10.66
N PRO A 120 6.69 -17.52 11.99
CA PRO A 120 6.06 -16.50 12.80
C PRO A 120 6.74 -15.14 12.58
N MET A 121 5.98 -14.07 12.76
CA MET A 121 6.52 -12.71 12.83
C MET A 121 6.11 -12.06 14.13
N ASP A 122 7.10 -11.58 14.87
CA ASP A 122 6.94 -10.67 15.99
C ASP A 122 7.64 -9.34 15.66
N TYR A 123 7.46 -8.35 16.52
CA TYR A 123 8.02 -7.01 16.30
C TYR A 123 9.55 -6.97 16.47
N VAL A 124 10.15 -7.90 17.23
CA VAL A 124 11.62 -8.05 17.27
C VAL A 124 12.15 -8.47 15.89
N THR A 125 11.50 -9.45 15.27
CA THR A 125 11.83 -9.92 13.93
C THR A 125 11.65 -8.80 12.91
N LEU A 126 10.54 -8.06 12.99
CA LEU A 126 10.28 -6.92 12.11
C LEU A 126 11.35 -5.82 12.24
N ALA A 127 11.74 -5.47 13.48
CA ALA A 127 12.83 -4.53 13.72
C ALA A 127 14.16 -5.02 13.12
N GLY A 128 14.45 -6.32 13.21
CA GLY A 128 15.62 -6.93 12.58
C GLY A 128 15.63 -6.79 11.06
N ILE A 129 14.47 -6.93 10.41
CA ILE A 129 14.32 -6.72 8.97
C ILE A 129 14.62 -5.27 8.58
N TYR A 130 14.02 -4.30 9.27
CA TYR A 130 14.29 -2.88 8.99
C TYR A 130 15.76 -2.52 9.21
N ALA A 131 16.36 -3.02 10.29
CA ALA A 131 17.77 -2.81 10.58
C ALA A 131 18.68 -3.39 9.47
N ALA A 132 18.35 -4.58 8.96
CA ALA A 132 19.10 -5.18 7.85
C ALA A 132 19.00 -4.35 6.56
N ILE A 133 17.80 -3.84 6.23
CA ILE A 133 17.61 -2.94 5.06
C ILE A 133 18.47 -1.68 5.20
N ARG A 134 18.45 -1.03 6.38
CA ARG A 134 19.26 0.18 6.62
C ARG A 134 20.76 -0.11 6.57
N ALA A 135 21.22 -1.17 7.21
CA ALA A 135 22.63 -1.55 7.23
C ALA A 135 23.16 -1.85 5.82
N GLU A 136 22.38 -2.54 5.01
CA GLU A 136 22.77 -2.86 3.63
C GLU A 136 22.78 -1.62 2.73
N ALA A 137 21.81 -0.71 2.89
CA ALA A 137 21.79 0.58 2.20
C ALA A 137 23.03 1.42 2.56
N GLU A 138 23.36 1.52 3.86
CA GLU A 138 24.55 2.23 4.35
C GLU A 138 25.84 1.62 3.78
N ARG A 139 25.95 0.28 3.79
CA ARG A 139 27.11 -0.44 3.20
C ARG A 139 27.31 -0.11 1.73
N ARG A 140 26.23 0.16 0.99
CA ARG A 140 26.25 0.53 -0.43
C ARG A 140 26.35 2.04 -0.68
N GLY A 141 26.38 2.86 0.39
CA GLY A 141 26.38 4.32 0.28
C GLY A 141 25.06 4.89 -0.25
N LEU A 142 23.97 4.13 -0.18
CA LEU A 142 22.64 4.55 -0.61
C LEU A 142 21.91 5.25 0.54
N ARG A 143 21.32 6.41 0.25
CA ARG A 143 20.36 7.03 1.16
C ARG A 143 18.97 6.52 0.82
N VAL A 144 18.43 5.68 1.70
CA VAL A 144 17.11 5.05 1.54
C VAL A 144 16.13 5.62 2.57
N ASN A 145 14.98 6.08 2.09
CA ASN A 145 13.80 6.26 2.95
C ASN A 145 13.11 4.90 3.13
N LEU A 146 12.87 4.49 4.36
CA LEU A 146 12.15 3.25 4.68
C LEU A 146 10.76 3.58 5.23
N LEU A 147 9.74 3.17 4.49
CA LEU A 147 8.33 3.36 4.86
C LEU A 147 7.69 2.01 5.19
N GLU A 148 6.74 2.00 6.12
CA GLU A 148 5.83 0.85 6.30
C GLU A 148 4.53 1.08 5.53
N TYR A 149 3.89 0.00 5.12
CA TYR A 149 2.62 0.00 4.41
C TYR A 149 1.42 -0.10 5.36
N LEU A 150 0.41 0.75 5.13
CA LEU A 150 -0.83 0.77 5.90
C LEU A 150 -2.04 0.70 4.96
N GLU A 151 -2.77 -0.42 5.04
CA GLU A 151 -3.96 -0.70 4.22
C GLU A 151 -5.26 -0.40 4.95
N PRO A 152 -6.28 0.16 4.28
CA PRO A 152 -7.57 0.43 4.91
C PRO A 152 -8.38 -0.84 5.15
N GLY A 153 -8.21 -1.88 4.32
CA GLY A 153 -8.95 -3.13 4.38
C GLY A 153 -8.15 -4.32 4.93
N PRO A 154 -8.78 -5.49 5.13
CA PRO A 154 -8.10 -6.70 5.60
C PRO A 154 -7.51 -7.54 4.46
N GLU A 155 -6.77 -6.89 3.55
CA GLU A 155 -6.12 -7.55 2.43
C GLU A 155 -4.91 -8.40 2.92
N PHE A 156 -4.70 -9.60 2.39
CA PHE A 156 -3.47 -10.41 2.53
C PHE A 156 -2.96 -10.82 3.92
N CYS A 157 -3.59 -10.39 5.02
CA CYS A 157 -3.31 -10.81 6.40
C CYS A 157 -4.62 -10.86 7.20
N ARG A 158 -4.67 -11.71 8.23
CA ARG A 158 -5.75 -11.61 9.21
C ARG A 158 -5.69 -10.25 9.89
N SER A 159 -6.87 -9.65 10.09
CA SER A 159 -6.98 -8.33 10.71
C SER A 159 -7.83 -8.39 11.97
N GLU A 160 -7.20 -8.60 13.13
CA GLU A 160 -7.91 -8.66 14.41
C GLU A 160 -8.52 -7.30 14.75
N TRP A 161 -7.77 -6.22 14.57
CA TRP A 161 -8.24 -4.88 14.94
C TRP A 161 -9.47 -4.50 14.12
N LYS A 162 -9.40 -4.69 12.81
CA LYS A 162 -10.48 -4.33 11.88
C LYS A 162 -11.70 -5.26 11.99
N THR A 163 -11.51 -6.57 12.19
CA THR A 163 -12.63 -7.53 12.07
C THR A 163 -13.21 -8.02 13.38
N ALA A 164 -12.44 -7.97 14.48
CA ALA A 164 -12.87 -8.50 15.77
C ALA A 164 -12.98 -7.43 16.85
N LEU A 165 -12.06 -6.45 16.90
CA LEU A 165 -12.02 -5.44 17.96
C LEU A 165 -12.87 -4.23 17.65
N HIS A 166 -12.70 -3.70 16.43
CA HIS A 166 -13.35 -2.47 15.98
C HIS A 166 -14.14 -2.66 14.67
N PRO A 167 -15.03 -3.68 14.58
CA PRO A 167 -15.86 -3.86 13.39
C PRO A 167 -16.82 -2.69 13.16
N GLU A 168 -17.11 -1.86 14.17
CA GLU A 168 -17.98 -0.70 14.07
C GLU A 168 -17.42 0.42 13.17
N VAL A 169 -16.09 0.52 13.06
CA VAL A 169 -15.43 1.51 12.18
C VAL A 169 -14.89 0.87 10.90
N ALA A 170 -14.82 -0.45 10.84
CA ALA A 170 -14.39 -1.21 9.66
C ALA A 170 -15.56 -1.92 8.95
N GLY A 171 -16.81 -1.50 9.20
CA GLY A 171 -17.99 -2.13 8.63
C GLY A 171 -18.22 -1.86 7.13
N SER A 172 -17.45 -0.94 6.55
CA SER A 172 -17.56 -0.58 5.14
C SER A 172 -16.89 -1.60 4.22
N ALA A 173 -17.20 -1.50 2.92
CA ALA A 173 -16.61 -2.35 1.91
C ALA A 173 -16.12 -1.56 0.69
N ALA A 174 -15.20 -2.14 -0.06
CA ALA A 174 -14.74 -1.67 -1.37
C ALA A 174 -15.02 -2.73 -2.43
N ASP A 175 -15.23 -2.31 -3.68
CA ASP A 175 -15.53 -3.22 -4.79
C ASP A 175 -14.28 -3.49 -5.66
N ALA A 176 -13.65 -4.65 -5.45
CA ALA A 176 -12.46 -5.09 -6.19
C ALA A 176 -12.83 -5.75 -7.53
N GLY A 177 -13.48 -5.02 -8.44
CA GLY A 177 -13.85 -5.56 -9.75
C GLY A 177 -14.98 -6.60 -9.70
N GLY A 178 -16.03 -6.32 -8.93
CA GLY A 178 -17.20 -7.17 -8.70
C GLY A 178 -17.14 -7.99 -7.41
N HIS A 179 -16.15 -7.73 -6.55
CA HIS A 179 -15.93 -8.44 -5.30
C HIS A 179 -15.91 -7.47 -4.11
N MET A 180 -16.95 -7.53 -3.28
CA MET A 180 -17.03 -6.71 -2.09
C MET A 180 -16.01 -7.18 -1.03
N VAL A 181 -15.06 -6.32 -0.71
CA VAL A 181 -14.04 -6.48 0.33
C VAL A 181 -14.55 -5.80 1.61
N PRO A 182 -15.05 -6.52 2.62
CA PRO A 182 -15.47 -5.92 3.90
C PRO A 182 -14.25 -5.57 4.76
N GLY A 183 -14.44 -4.77 5.81
CA GLY A 183 -13.36 -4.47 6.76
C GLY A 183 -12.61 -3.18 6.47
N VAL A 184 -13.16 -2.30 5.62
CA VAL A 184 -12.54 -1.03 5.26
C VAL A 184 -12.78 -0.01 6.37
N ILE A 185 -11.69 0.57 6.90
CA ILE A 185 -11.75 1.60 7.94
C ILE A 185 -12.39 2.88 7.40
N ASP A 186 -13.47 3.31 8.03
CA ASP A 186 -14.01 4.66 7.92
C ASP A 186 -13.35 5.56 8.97
N VAL A 187 -12.42 6.41 8.53
CA VAL A 187 -11.68 7.34 9.42
C VAL A 187 -12.59 8.37 10.11
N THR A 188 -13.81 8.57 9.62
CA THR A 188 -14.79 9.50 10.20
C THR A 188 -15.66 8.84 11.28
N ALA A 189 -15.66 7.51 11.36
CA ALA A 189 -16.48 6.78 12.31
C ALA A 189 -15.93 6.87 13.75
N PRO A 190 -16.80 6.97 14.77
CA PRO A 190 -16.38 6.95 16.17
C PRO A 190 -16.09 5.53 16.64
N LEU A 191 -14.98 5.34 17.36
CA LEU A 191 -14.60 4.10 18.01
C LEU A 191 -15.43 3.85 19.27
N ALA A 192 -15.75 2.57 19.52
CA ALA A 192 -16.18 2.13 20.84
C ALA A 192 -15.02 2.22 21.86
N ALA A 193 -15.35 2.28 23.15
CA ALA A 193 -14.32 2.21 24.18
C ALA A 193 -13.64 0.83 24.16
N ASP A 194 -12.32 0.83 24.25
CA ASP A 194 -11.51 -0.39 24.40
C ASP A 194 -10.50 -0.18 25.52
N SER A 195 -10.38 -1.16 26.40
CA SER A 195 -9.41 -1.14 27.52
C SER A 195 -8.05 -1.72 27.17
N ARG A 196 -7.89 -2.29 25.96
CA ARG A 196 -6.60 -2.81 25.48
C ARG A 196 -5.59 -1.67 25.38
N ARG A 197 -4.35 -1.97 25.75
CA ARG A 197 -3.24 -1.03 25.65
C ARG A 197 -2.75 -0.92 24.21
N TYR A 198 -2.69 0.28 23.67
CA TYR A 198 -2.06 0.61 22.38
C TYR A 198 -0.86 1.54 22.60
N ALA A 199 0.04 1.63 21.61
CA ALA A 199 1.23 2.48 21.70
C ALA A 199 0.88 3.97 21.89
N ALA A 200 -0.10 4.47 21.13
CA ALA A 200 -0.59 5.85 21.26
C ALA A 200 -1.62 6.03 22.39
N HIS A 201 -2.27 4.95 22.80
CA HIS A 201 -3.33 4.95 23.82
C HIS A 201 -3.02 3.92 24.92
N PRO A 202 -2.05 4.21 25.82
CA PRO A 202 -1.60 3.22 26.80
C PRO A 202 -2.66 2.84 27.84
N GLY A 203 -3.66 3.70 28.05
CA GLY A 203 -4.82 3.45 28.91
C GLY A 203 -6.05 2.91 28.17
N GLY A 204 -5.94 2.62 26.88
CA GLY A 204 -7.06 2.23 26.03
C GLY A 204 -7.70 3.36 25.23
N ILE A 205 -8.57 2.97 24.31
CA ILE A 205 -9.32 3.86 23.42
C ILE A 205 -10.55 4.39 24.17
N PRO A 206 -10.72 5.71 24.32
CA PRO A 206 -11.95 6.28 24.88
C PRO A 206 -13.10 6.18 23.87
N ALA A 207 -14.33 5.99 24.37
CA ALA A 207 -15.53 5.97 23.52
C ALA A 207 -15.69 7.30 22.76
N GLY A 208 -16.03 7.20 21.47
CA GLY A 208 -16.28 8.35 20.62
C GLY A 208 -15.03 8.97 19.97
N LEU A 209 -13.83 8.41 20.22
CA LEU A 209 -12.62 8.81 19.51
C LEU A 209 -12.80 8.54 18.01
N PRO A 210 -12.61 9.51 17.11
CA PRO A 210 -12.64 9.23 15.67
C PRO A 210 -11.57 8.21 15.28
N ALA A 211 -11.92 7.25 14.44
CA ALA A 211 -10.99 6.21 14.00
C ALA A 211 -9.74 6.80 13.33
N GLY A 212 -9.89 7.85 12.53
CA GLY A 212 -8.79 8.55 11.90
C GLY A 212 -7.78 9.12 12.90
N ASP A 213 -8.25 9.69 14.02
CA ASP A 213 -7.38 10.22 15.06
C ASP A 213 -6.55 9.12 15.74
N PHE A 214 -7.18 7.96 16.01
CA PHE A 214 -6.47 6.79 16.52
C PHE A 214 -5.41 6.32 15.53
N VAL A 215 -5.78 6.12 14.26
CA VAL A 215 -4.87 5.63 13.21
C VAL A 215 -3.68 6.57 13.03
N ALA A 216 -3.92 7.90 13.03
CA ALA A 216 -2.87 8.90 12.93
C ALA A 216 -1.87 8.80 14.08
N ALA A 217 -2.36 8.79 15.32
CA ALA A 217 -1.51 8.72 16.50
C ALA A 217 -0.76 7.38 16.59
N GLN A 218 -1.43 6.29 16.26
CA GLN A 218 -0.89 4.94 16.31
C GLN A 218 0.20 4.71 15.25
N THR A 219 0.00 5.21 14.03
CA THR A 219 1.00 5.20 12.95
C THR A 219 2.24 6.01 13.33
N ALA A 220 2.05 7.20 13.92
CA ALA A 220 3.16 8.02 14.39
C ALA A 220 3.95 7.35 15.53
N ALA A 221 3.26 6.65 16.44
CA ALA A 221 3.92 5.90 17.50
C ALA A 221 4.74 4.72 16.93
N PHE A 222 4.17 3.97 15.99
CA PHE A 222 4.83 2.86 15.33
C PHE A 222 6.08 3.31 14.57
N THR A 223 5.93 4.28 13.66
CA THR A 223 7.05 4.78 12.84
C THR A 223 8.17 5.40 13.66
N ARG A 224 7.85 6.07 14.78
CA ARG A 224 8.87 6.55 15.73
C ARG A 224 9.63 5.41 16.37
N ASP A 225 8.94 4.40 16.91
CA ASP A 225 9.57 3.35 17.71
C ASP A 225 10.43 2.39 16.85
N PHE A 226 10.09 2.23 15.57
CA PHE A 226 10.89 1.48 14.57
C PHE A 226 11.87 2.36 13.78
N GLU A 227 11.98 3.64 14.12
CA GLU A 227 12.84 4.61 13.43
C GLU A 227 12.61 4.63 11.91
N LEU A 228 11.36 4.50 11.47
CA LEU A 228 10.97 4.57 10.07
C LEU A 228 10.92 6.02 9.59
N ASP A 229 11.20 6.21 8.29
CA ASP A 229 11.16 7.53 7.67
C ASP A 229 9.73 7.99 7.41
N GLY A 230 8.75 7.07 7.41
CA GLY A 230 7.34 7.41 7.19
C GLY A 230 6.42 6.22 6.95
N VAL A 231 5.30 6.51 6.30
CA VAL A 231 4.25 5.53 5.96
C VAL A 231 3.80 5.69 4.51
N MET A 232 3.48 4.57 3.85
CA MET A 232 2.71 4.51 2.62
C MET A 232 1.28 4.09 2.94
N LEU A 233 0.36 5.02 2.77
CA LEU A 233 -1.08 4.77 2.87
C LEU A 233 -1.57 4.10 1.58
N GLY A 234 -1.94 2.83 1.67
CA GLY A 234 -2.38 2.05 0.52
C GLY A 234 -3.85 2.22 0.17
N ASN A 235 -4.23 1.82 -1.06
CA ASN A 235 -5.61 1.74 -1.54
C ASN A 235 -6.52 2.88 -1.08
N GLN A 236 -6.12 4.14 -1.31
CA GLN A 236 -6.95 5.31 -0.98
C GLN A 236 -7.27 5.44 0.51
N PHE A 237 -6.36 5.00 1.40
CA PHE A 237 -6.61 4.98 2.84
C PHE A 237 -7.24 6.30 3.32
N GLY A 238 -8.34 6.18 4.06
CA GLY A 238 -9.13 7.30 4.54
C GLY A 238 -10.41 7.54 3.73
N LEU A 239 -10.51 6.97 2.53
CA LEU A 239 -11.69 7.09 1.67
C LEU A 239 -12.43 5.75 1.62
N VAL A 240 -13.74 5.75 1.88
CA VAL A 240 -14.58 4.53 1.85
C VAL A 240 -15.24 4.37 0.49
N GLY A 241 -15.49 3.13 0.06
CA GLY A 241 -16.03 2.86 -1.27
C GLY A 241 -15.01 3.15 -2.36
N PHE A 242 -13.74 3.03 -2.01
CA PHE A 242 -12.61 3.31 -2.86
C PHE A 242 -12.64 2.45 -4.14
N TRP A 243 -11.91 2.92 -5.14
CA TRP A 243 -11.83 2.43 -6.53
C TRP A 243 -12.95 2.86 -7.47
N HIS A 244 -14.20 2.95 -7.02
CA HIS A 244 -15.31 3.45 -7.85
C HIS A 244 -16.07 4.58 -7.15
N PRO A 245 -16.16 5.78 -7.76
CA PRO A 245 -16.82 6.94 -7.13
C PRO A 245 -18.29 6.68 -6.81
N ASP A 246 -18.96 5.83 -7.59
CA ASP A 246 -20.37 5.44 -7.36
C ASP A 246 -20.58 4.64 -6.06
N ASN A 247 -19.51 4.06 -5.51
CA ASN A 247 -19.53 3.34 -4.24
C ASN A 247 -19.19 4.23 -3.04
N ALA A 248 -18.81 5.50 -3.27
CA ALA A 248 -18.52 6.44 -2.22
C ALA A 248 -19.78 6.69 -1.36
N PRO A 249 -19.68 6.70 -0.02
CA PRO A 249 -20.78 7.13 0.83
C PRO A 249 -21.21 8.57 0.50
N PRO A 250 -22.48 8.95 0.79
CA PRO A 250 -22.93 10.31 0.58
C PRO A 250 -21.96 11.34 1.18
N LEU A 251 -21.49 12.26 0.34
CA LEU A 251 -20.58 13.31 0.77
C LEU A 251 -21.36 14.41 1.51
N THR A 252 -21.32 14.37 2.84
CA THR A 252 -21.84 15.44 3.71
C THR A 252 -20.71 16.39 4.15
N PRO A 253 -21.02 17.63 4.55
CA PRO A 253 -20.01 18.54 5.11
C PRO A 253 -19.24 17.94 6.29
N GLU A 254 -19.90 17.17 7.15
CA GLU A 254 -19.30 16.51 8.30
C GLU A 254 -18.31 15.41 7.87
N ARG A 255 -18.65 14.63 6.83
CA ARG A 255 -17.77 13.60 6.28
C ARG A 255 -16.53 14.22 5.64
N ALA A 256 -16.71 15.26 4.82
CA ALA A 256 -15.60 15.98 4.21
C ALA A 256 -14.65 16.56 5.27
N ALA A 257 -15.20 17.19 6.31
CA ALA A 257 -14.41 17.70 7.43
C ALA A 257 -13.71 16.59 8.23
N GLY A 258 -14.34 15.42 8.38
CA GLY A 258 -13.74 14.26 9.03
C GLY A 258 -12.55 13.69 8.25
N ILE A 259 -12.64 13.64 6.92
CA ILE A 259 -11.55 13.17 6.04
C ILE A 259 -10.40 14.17 6.06
N GLU A 260 -10.67 15.47 5.90
CA GLU A 260 -9.64 16.51 6.02
C GLU A 260 -8.94 16.45 7.39
N ARG A 261 -9.71 16.33 8.47
CA ARG A 261 -9.17 16.17 9.83
C ARG A 261 -8.21 14.99 9.92
N PHE A 262 -8.55 13.83 9.36
CA PHE A 262 -7.68 12.66 9.41
C PHE A 262 -6.30 12.96 8.81
N PHE A 263 -6.25 13.52 7.60
CA PHE A 263 -4.99 13.86 6.92
C PHE A 263 -4.18 14.91 7.69
N LEU A 264 -4.84 15.96 8.18
CA LEU A 264 -4.17 16.99 8.98
C LEU A 264 -3.63 16.45 10.31
N ARG A 265 -4.38 15.57 10.99
CA ARG A 265 -3.93 14.92 12.23
C ARG A 265 -2.80 13.94 11.98
N LEU A 266 -2.84 13.20 10.88
CA LEU A 266 -1.73 12.33 10.48
C LEU A 266 -0.47 13.15 10.24
N ARG A 267 -0.53 14.24 9.47
CA ARG A 267 0.61 15.13 9.27
C ARG A 267 1.14 15.72 10.57
N GLU A 268 0.27 16.22 11.44
CA GLU A 268 0.65 16.74 12.76
C GLU A 268 1.39 15.67 13.59
N ALA A 269 0.85 14.45 13.64
CA ALA A 269 1.44 13.36 14.41
C ALA A 269 2.76 12.85 13.81
N MET A 270 2.88 12.80 12.49
CA MET A 270 4.06 12.34 11.77
C MET A 270 5.21 13.35 11.79
N GLY A 271 4.90 14.65 11.86
CA GLY A 271 5.88 15.73 11.82
C GLY A 271 6.65 15.74 10.50
N GLU A 272 7.98 15.68 10.59
CA GLU A 272 8.91 15.63 9.45
C GLU A 272 8.96 14.26 8.75
N ARG A 273 8.30 13.23 9.30
CA ARG A 273 8.24 11.91 8.65
C ARG A 273 7.36 11.96 7.42
N LEU A 274 7.70 11.12 6.45
CA LEU A 274 7.05 11.05 5.15
C LEU A 274 5.64 10.44 5.27
N VAL A 275 4.69 11.02 4.55
CA VAL A 275 3.35 10.49 4.34
C VAL A 275 3.13 10.37 2.84
N TYR A 276 3.21 9.14 2.34
CA TYR A 276 2.90 8.80 0.97
C TYR A 276 1.49 8.25 0.89
N TRP A 277 0.79 8.49 -0.21
CA TRP A 277 -0.58 8.03 -0.40
C TRP A 277 -0.77 7.41 -1.78
N MET A 278 -1.34 6.22 -1.82
CA MET A 278 -1.74 5.53 -3.03
C MET A 278 -3.11 6.05 -3.48
N ASP A 279 -3.17 6.60 -4.69
CA ASP A 279 -4.30 7.38 -5.17
C ASP A 279 -5.53 6.57 -5.57
N THR A 280 -6.57 7.29 -6.02
CA THR A 280 -7.82 6.63 -6.36
C THR A 280 -7.95 6.03 -7.74
N TYR A 281 -6.89 6.05 -8.56
CA TYR A 281 -6.99 5.87 -10.01
C TYR A 281 -7.79 6.98 -10.72
N TRP A 282 -8.27 7.99 -9.98
CA TRP A 282 -9.11 9.05 -10.50
C TRP A 282 -8.48 10.41 -10.30
N ARG A 283 -8.87 11.32 -11.19
CA ARG A 283 -8.47 12.71 -11.18
C ARG A 283 -8.81 13.37 -9.84
N ALA A 284 -8.01 14.35 -9.42
CA ALA A 284 -8.26 15.08 -8.18
C ALA A 284 -9.67 15.72 -8.10
N GLU A 285 -10.26 16.10 -9.23
CA GLU A 285 -11.64 16.61 -9.29
C GLU A 285 -12.66 15.54 -8.89
N VAL A 286 -12.50 14.30 -9.37
CA VAL A 286 -13.35 13.18 -8.98
C VAL A 286 -13.17 12.92 -7.49
N GLU A 287 -11.92 12.91 -7.01
CA GLU A 287 -11.64 12.67 -5.60
C GLU A 287 -12.28 13.69 -4.66
N ARG A 288 -12.27 14.98 -5.06
CA ARG A 288 -12.98 16.06 -4.36
C ARG A 288 -14.49 15.85 -4.36
N SER A 289 -15.06 15.50 -5.51
CA SER A 289 -16.51 15.40 -5.67
C SER A 289 -17.11 14.17 -4.98
N ALA A 290 -16.43 13.02 -5.03
CA ALA A 290 -16.93 11.75 -4.52
C ALA A 290 -16.61 11.56 -3.03
N TRP A 291 -15.39 11.91 -2.60
CA TRP A 291 -14.94 11.67 -1.22
C TRP A 291 -14.58 12.93 -0.43
N GLY A 292 -14.60 14.12 -1.03
CA GLY A 292 -14.31 15.36 -0.32
C GLY A 292 -12.83 15.58 -0.01
N MET A 293 -11.93 14.96 -0.77
CA MET A 293 -10.48 15.17 -0.62
C MET A 293 -10.14 16.64 -0.85
N SER A 294 -9.73 17.36 0.19
CA SER A 294 -9.51 18.82 0.13
C SER A 294 -8.08 19.19 -0.29
N ASP A 295 -7.86 20.46 -0.63
CA ASP A 295 -6.50 20.99 -0.87
C ASP A 295 -5.60 20.81 0.34
N ALA A 296 -6.12 21.06 1.54
CA ALA A 296 -5.38 20.90 2.78
C ALA A 296 -4.99 19.43 3.03
N ALA A 297 -5.88 18.49 2.68
CA ALA A 297 -5.56 17.07 2.75
C ALA A 297 -4.43 16.69 1.76
N TYR A 298 -4.47 17.16 0.52
CA TYR A 298 -3.37 16.92 -0.42
C TYR A 298 -2.05 17.56 0.03
N GLN A 299 -2.08 18.81 0.51
CA GLN A 299 -0.90 19.52 1.01
C GLN A 299 -0.26 18.85 2.22
N SER A 300 -1.00 17.98 2.92
CA SER A 300 -0.48 17.18 4.02
C SER A 300 0.36 15.98 3.58
N LEU A 301 0.44 15.68 2.28
CA LEU A 301 1.13 14.52 1.71
C LEU A 301 2.45 14.91 1.05
N ASP A 302 3.48 14.07 1.20
CA ASP A 302 4.80 14.30 0.56
C ASP A 302 4.84 13.76 -0.88
N ALA A 303 4.16 12.65 -1.11
CA ALA A 303 4.08 12.01 -2.42
C ALA A 303 2.74 11.30 -2.60
N ILE A 304 2.33 11.19 -3.85
CA ILE A 304 1.13 10.46 -4.26
C ILE A 304 1.51 9.44 -5.32
N LEU A 305 1.20 8.18 -5.07
CA LEU A 305 1.34 7.12 -6.06
C LEU A 305 0.13 7.13 -6.98
N VAL A 306 0.35 7.58 -8.21
CA VAL A 306 -0.59 7.46 -9.34
C VAL A 306 -0.59 6.02 -9.79
N SER A 307 -1.57 5.28 -9.29
CA SER A 307 -1.59 3.84 -9.45
C SER A 307 -2.08 3.46 -10.84
N THR A 308 -1.44 2.45 -11.43
CA THR A 308 -1.80 1.95 -12.77
C THR A 308 -1.99 0.44 -12.78
N PHE A 309 -2.17 -0.16 -11.58
CA PHE A 309 -2.33 -1.59 -11.39
C PHE A 309 -3.49 -2.11 -12.21
N ALA A 310 -3.20 -3.11 -13.03
CA ALA A 310 -4.02 -3.39 -14.18
C ALA A 310 -5.38 -4.02 -13.84
N VAL A 311 -5.54 -4.46 -12.59
CA VAL A 311 -6.79 -4.98 -12.00
C VAL A 311 -7.95 -3.98 -11.98
N LEU A 312 -7.68 -2.68 -11.91
CA LEU A 312 -8.71 -1.68 -11.54
C LEU A 312 -8.76 -0.46 -12.46
N VAL A 313 -7.70 -0.16 -13.20
CA VAL A 313 -7.60 1.11 -13.93
C VAL A 313 -8.03 0.99 -15.38
N GLU A 314 -9.01 1.80 -15.77
CA GLU A 314 -9.24 2.08 -17.18
C GLU A 314 -8.06 2.89 -17.72
N ARG A 315 -7.37 2.36 -18.75
CA ARG A 315 -6.18 3.02 -19.33
C ARG A 315 -6.42 4.49 -19.72
N THR A 316 -7.66 4.82 -20.09
CA THR A 316 -8.11 6.19 -20.43
C THR A 316 -7.99 7.18 -19.27
N GLU A 317 -7.96 6.72 -18.02
CA GLU A 317 -7.85 7.59 -16.84
C GLU A 317 -6.42 7.78 -16.34
N ILE A 318 -5.45 6.95 -16.75
CA ILE A 318 -4.06 7.04 -16.26
C ILE A 318 -3.46 8.43 -16.50
N VAL A 319 -3.51 8.93 -17.75
CA VAL A 319 -2.91 10.23 -18.09
C VAL A 319 -3.66 11.40 -17.45
N PRO A 320 -5.01 11.51 -17.57
CA PRO A 320 -5.75 12.57 -16.89
C PRO A 320 -5.54 12.58 -15.38
N ASN A 321 -5.45 11.41 -14.75
CA ASN A 321 -5.18 11.28 -13.34
C ASN A 321 -3.79 11.84 -13.00
N LEU A 322 -2.73 11.34 -13.66
CA LEU A 322 -1.35 11.80 -13.48
C LEU A 322 -1.24 13.33 -13.59
N LEU A 323 -1.77 13.90 -14.68
CA LEU A 323 -1.70 15.34 -14.92
C LEU A 323 -2.48 16.14 -13.85
N SER A 324 -3.62 15.61 -13.39
CA SER A 324 -4.37 16.26 -12.31
C SER A 324 -3.60 16.27 -10.98
N LYS A 325 -2.80 15.24 -10.69
CA LYS A 325 -1.96 15.20 -9.46
C LYS A 325 -0.73 16.07 -9.59
N ALA A 326 -0.09 16.07 -10.77
CA ALA A 326 1.05 16.94 -11.05
C ALA A 326 0.69 18.43 -10.98
N ALA A 327 -0.59 18.78 -11.18
CA ALA A 327 -1.10 20.14 -11.04
C ALA A 327 -1.45 20.54 -9.60
N LEU A 328 -1.40 19.62 -8.63
CA LEU A 328 -1.65 19.94 -7.22
C LEU A 328 -0.44 20.68 -6.63
N ASP A 329 -0.73 21.64 -5.75
CA ASP A 329 0.29 22.26 -4.90
C ASP A 329 0.42 21.41 -3.63
N GLY A 330 1.44 20.55 -3.57
CA GLY A 330 1.67 19.65 -2.43
C GLY A 330 2.44 18.39 -2.82
N PRO A 331 1.75 17.25 -3.04
CA PRO A 331 2.41 15.96 -3.15
C PRO A 331 3.12 15.80 -4.50
N ARG A 332 4.27 15.14 -4.46
CA ARG A 332 4.99 14.74 -5.67
C ARG A 332 4.33 13.51 -6.32
N PRO A 333 3.97 13.54 -7.61
CA PRO A 333 3.38 12.39 -8.29
C PRO A 333 4.44 11.31 -8.58
N LEU A 334 4.20 10.10 -8.10
CA LEU A 334 4.95 8.89 -8.44
C LEU A 334 4.11 8.06 -9.42
N LEU A 335 4.64 7.71 -10.57
CA LEU A 335 3.92 6.84 -11.52
C LEU A 335 4.11 5.39 -11.09
N GLY A 336 3.00 4.71 -10.80
CA GLY A 336 2.98 3.26 -10.61
C GLY A 336 3.27 2.55 -11.93
N LEU A 337 4.17 1.58 -11.91
CA LEU A 337 4.41 0.65 -13.00
C LEU A 337 4.12 -0.76 -12.52
N ASP A 338 3.41 -1.52 -13.35
CA ASP A 338 2.92 -2.82 -12.97
C ASP A 338 3.72 -3.91 -13.70
N PHE A 339 4.43 -4.72 -12.92
CA PHE A 339 5.24 -5.83 -13.42
C PHE A 339 4.70 -7.15 -12.91
N VAL A 340 4.63 -7.24 -11.59
CA VAL A 340 4.19 -8.37 -10.80
C VAL A 340 3.45 -7.83 -9.58
N ASP A 341 2.75 -8.71 -8.90
CA ASP A 341 2.08 -8.38 -7.67
C ASP A 341 2.44 -9.39 -6.58
N PRO A 342 2.82 -8.93 -5.37
CA PRO A 342 3.19 -9.81 -4.28
C PRO A 342 1.98 -10.50 -3.66
N TRP A 343 0.77 -10.12 -4.07
CA TRP A 343 -0.47 -10.59 -3.52
C TRP A 343 -1.29 -11.37 -4.54
N TYR A 344 -1.21 -10.99 -5.80
CA TYR A 344 -1.91 -11.62 -6.90
C TYR A 344 -0.94 -12.36 -7.84
N TRP A 345 -1.46 -13.33 -8.58
CA TRP A 345 -0.64 -14.29 -9.34
C TRP A 345 -0.25 -13.83 -10.75
N TYR A 346 -0.36 -12.55 -11.02
CA TYR A 346 -0.15 -12.05 -12.36
C TYR A 346 1.23 -11.48 -12.62
N ARG A 347 1.57 -11.45 -13.90
CA ARG A 347 2.78 -10.86 -14.46
C ARG A 347 2.36 -9.99 -15.63
N THR A 348 2.13 -8.71 -15.41
CA THR A 348 1.57 -7.79 -16.43
C THR A 348 2.39 -7.80 -17.72
N TYR A 349 3.72 -7.95 -17.65
CA TYR A 349 4.60 -8.05 -18.82
C TYR A 349 4.34 -9.27 -19.72
N LEU A 350 3.74 -10.35 -19.18
CA LEU A 350 3.33 -11.56 -19.90
C LEU A 350 1.82 -11.61 -20.14
N ASP A 351 1.05 -11.39 -19.09
CA ASP A 351 -0.39 -11.68 -19.04
C ASP A 351 -1.23 -10.52 -19.61
N ASP A 352 -0.74 -9.27 -19.54
CA ASP A 352 -1.30 -8.09 -20.22
C ASP A 352 -0.22 -7.16 -20.76
N ARG A 353 0.51 -7.68 -21.75
CA ARG A 353 1.60 -6.95 -22.41
C ARG A 353 1.17 -5.58 -22.94
N ARG A 354 -0.11 -5.38 -23.27
CA ARG A 354 -0.61 -4.09 -23.77
C ARG A 354 -0.61 -3.03 -22.66
N THR A 355 -1.06 -3.36 -21.45
CA THR A 355 -0.98 -2.43 -20.31
C THR A 355 0.47 -2.15 -19.95
N TYR A 356 1.30 -3.19 -19.89
CA TYR A 356 2.74 -3.06 -19.63
C TYR A 356 3.45 -2.08 -20.59
N LEU A 357 3.19 -2.20 -21.90
CA LEU A 357 3.76 -1.29 -22.90
C LEU A 357 3.17 0.13 -22.78
N TYR A 358 1.86 0.24 -22.54
CA TYR A 358 1.19 1.53 -22.41
C TYR A 358 1.71 2.37 -21.23
N GLN A 359 1.97 1.75 -20.07
CA GLN A 359 2.54 2.46 -18.91
C GLN A 359 3.90 3.11 -19.25
N ARG A 360 4.70 2.47 -20.10
CA ARG A 360 5.99 3.00 -20.57
C ARG A 360 5.81 4.12 -21.59
N GLU A 361 4.81 4.03 -22.46
CA GLU A 361 4.45 5.12 -23.37
C GLU A 361 4.02 6.36 -22.58
N VAL A 362 3.20 6.18 -21.53
CA VAL A 362 2.80 7.27 -20.61
C VAL A 362 4.04 7.89 -19.95
N LEU A 363 4.92 7.06 -19.39
CA LEU A 363 6.16 7.54 -18.76
C LEU A 363 7.02 8.34 -19.75
N ALA A 364 7.19 7.85 -20.97
CA ALA A 364 7.97 8.54 -22.00
C ALA A 364 7.34 9.87 -22.44
N ALA A 365 6.01 9.93 -22.54
CA ALA A 365 5.29 11.11 -23.02
C ALA A 365 5.07 12.18 -21.94
N HIS A 366 5.09 11.80 -20.67
CA HIS A 366 4.73 12.67 -19.54
C HIS A 366 5.79 12.71 -18.43
N ALA A 367 7.06 12.44 -18.77
CA ALA A 367 8.17 12.40 -17.82
C ALA A 367 8.28 13.67 -16.95
N GLU A 368 8.03 14.85 -17.52
CA GLU A 368 8.05 16.13 -16.79
C GLU A 368 7.02 16.21 -15.65
N SER A 369 5.95 15.42 -15.72
CA SER A 369 4.89 15.33 -14.70
C SER A 369 5.12 14.20 -13.70
N VAL A 370 6.24 13.47 -13.78
CA VAL A 370 6.54 12.31 -12.95
C VAL A 370 7.76 12.61 -12.07
N ALA A 371 7.56 12.64 -10.76
CA ALA A 371 8.65 12.88 -9.79
C ALA A 371 9.39 11.58 -9.39
N GLY A 372 8.79 10.43 -9.65
CA GLY A 372 9.35 9.12 -9.35
C GLY A 372 8.55 7.99 -9.93
N VAL A 373 9.12 6.79 -9.90
CA VAL A 373 8.51 5.56 -10.38
C VAL A 373 8.38 4.59 -9.22
N SER A 374 7.21 3.96 -9.12
CA SER A 374 6.88 3.03 -8.06
C SER A 374 6.47 1.68 -8.62
N PHE A 375 6.96 0.58 -8.03
CA PHE A 375 6.54 -0.78 -8.41
C PHE A 375 6.79 -1.80 -7.29
N PHE A 376 6.06 -2.92 -7.36
CA PHE A 376 6.36 -4.09 -6.54
C PHE A 376 7.61 -4.81 -7.05
N ALA A 377 8.61 -4.91 -6.19
CA ALA A 377 9.89 -5.51 -6.51
C ALA A 377 9.88 -7.04 -6.47
N ASN A 378 8.87 -7.66 -5.85
CA ASN A 378 8.71 -9.11 -5.80
C ASN A 378 7.29 -9.60 -6.09
N ASP A 379 7.20 -10.81 -6.63
CA ASP A 379 5.94 -11.52 -6.87
C ASP A 379 5.42 -12.23 -5.60
N THR A 380 4.29 -12.92 -5.74
CA THR A 380 3.64 -13.68 -4.66
C THR A 380 4.53 -14.74 -4.01
N PHE A 381 5.56 -15.22 -4.70
CA PHE A 381 6.50 -16.22 -4.21
C PHE A 381 7.82 -15.62 -3.73
N GLY A 382 7.95 -14.28 -3.75
CA GLY A 382 9.17 -13.59 -3.37
C GLY A 382 10.21 -13.48 -4.49
N HIS A 383 9.90 -13.90 -5.73
CA HIS A 383 10.81 -13.71 -6.85
C HIS A 383 10.82 -12.27 -7.32
N PHE A 384 11.99 -11.74 -7.66
CA PHE A 384 12.10 -10.38 -8.15
C PHE A 384 11.57 -10.21 -9.58
N VAL A 385 11.22 -8.97 -9.93
CA VAL A 385 10.88 -8.58 -11.31
C VAL A 385 12.00 -9.00 -12.26
N PRO A 386 11.72 -9.64 -13.41
CA PRO A 386 12.80 -10.12 -14.27
C PRO A 386 13.65 -8.98 -14.84
N GLU A 387 14.96 -9.24 -14.93
CA GLU A 387 15.97 -8.26 -15.34
C GLU A 387 15.73 -7.62 -16.73
N PRO A 388 15.28 -8.34 -17.79
CA PRO A 388 15.03 -7.72 -19.09
C PRO A 388 13.92 -6.66 -19.06
N GLU A 389 12.84 -6.93 -18.36
CA GLU A 389 11.71 -6.02 -18.16
C GLU A 389 12.12 -4.79 -17.33
N LEU A 390 12.88 -5.01 -16.26
CA LEU A 390 13.42 -3.93 -15.43
C LEU A 390 14.38 -3.03 -16.23
N THR A 391 15.35 -3.64 -16.93
CA THR A 391 16.36 -2.93 -17.73
C THR A 391 15.72 -2.10 -18.83
N SER A 392 14.83 -2.72 -19.61
CA SER A 392 14.15 -2.02 -20.70
C SER A 392 13.30 -0.87 -20.18
N THR A 393 12.73 -0.97 -18.98
CA THR A 393 11.93 0.12 -18.39
C THR A 393 12.84 1.24 -17.86
N LEU A 394 13.99 0.89 -17.28
CA LEU A 394 14.98 1.85 -16.82
C LEU A 394 15.51 2.72 -17.96
N GLU A 395 15.66 2.17 -19.16
CA GLU A 395 16.02 2.94 -20.35
C GLU A 395 14.98 4.02 -20.68
N VAL A 396 13.69 3.77 -20.44
CA VAL A 396 12.62 4.76 -20.64
C VAL A 396 12.70 5.85 -19.57
N VAL A 397 12.90 5.47 -18.31
CA VAL A 397 13.11 6.41 -17.19
C VAL A 397 14.28 7.35 -17.50
N ARG A 398 15.45 6.78 -17.83
CA ARG A 398 16.67 7.56 -18.11
C ARG A 398 16.51 8.50 -19.30
N LYS A 399 15.74 8.12 -20.32
CA LYS A 399 15.42 9.01 -21.45
C LYS A 399 14.53 10.16 -21.00
N GLY A 400 13.53 9.89 -20.16
CA GLY A 400 12.64 10.90 -19.60
C GLY A 400 13.31 11.89 -18.64
N GLU A 401 14.44 11.50 -18.03
CA GLU A 401 15.23 12.40 -17.16
C GLU A 401 16.12 13.38 -17.96
N ILE A 402 16.48 13.03 -19.21
CA ILE A 402 17.39 13.83 -20.06
C ILE A 402 16.63 14.81 -20.95
N GLY A 403 15.43 14.42 -21.39
CA GLY A 403 14.52 15.29 -22.16
C GLY A 403 13.95 16.38 -21.29
#